data_AF-A0A067RFX9-F1
#
_entry.id   AF-A0A067RFX9-F1
#
_cell.length_a   1.000
_cell.length_b   1.000
_cell.length_c   1.000
_cell.angle_alpha   90.00
_cell.angle_beta   90.00
_cell.angle_gamma   90.00
#
_symmetry.space_group_name_H-M   'P 1'
#
loop_
_entity.id
_entity.type
_entity.pdbx_description
1 polymer ?
#
loop_
_entity_poly.entity_id
_entity_poly.type
_entity_poly.pdbx_seq_one_letter_code
_entity_poly.pdbx_strand_id
1 'polypeptide(L)' 'MAALWCMSVLLGAIVASHYESVEASILRYNPTWESLDSRPLPQWYDDAKFGIFIHWGVFSVPSFGSEWFWNSWKGNTES' A
#
# COMPACT_ATOMS: atom_id res chain seq x y z
N MET A 1 37.92 -32.62 -16.62
CA MET A 1 37.14 -32.88 -15.39
C MET A 1 37.14 -31.70 -14.42
N ALA A 2 38.26 -31.01 -14.17
CA ALA A 2 38.32 -29.83 -13.29
C ALA A 2 37.55 -28.58 -13.81
N ALA A 3 37.55 -28.33 -15.12
CA ALA A 3 36.89 -27.15 -15.71
C ALA A 3 35.35 -27.19 -15.59
N LEU A 4 34.76 -28.38 -15.60
CA LEU A 4 33.30 -28.57 -15.46
C LEU A 4 32.83 -28.37 -14.02
N TRP A 5 33.70 -28.60 -13.04
CA TRP A 5 33.41 -28.33 -11.63
C TRP A 5 33.39 -26.83 -11.33
N CYS A 6 34.27 -26.06 -11.98
CA CYS A 6 34.34 -24.61 -11.79
C CYS A 6 33.08 -23.89 -12.31
N MET A 7 32.52 -24.36 -13.44
CA MET A 7 31.31 -23.77 -14.03
C MET A 7 30.05 -24.03 -13.21
N SER A 8 29.92 -25.19 -12.57
CA SER A 8 28.78 -25.51 -11.70
C SER A 8 28.75 -24.66 -10.42
N VAL A 9 29.93 -24.35 -9.86
CA VAL A 9 30.06 -23.49 -8.68
C VAL A 9 29.73 -22.02 -9.01
N LEU A 10 30.12 -21.56 -10.20
CA LEU A 10 29.80 -20.21 -10.68
C LEU A 10 28.30 -20.01 -10.92
N LEU A 11 27.60 -21.00 -11.49
CA LEU A 11 26.15 -20.91 -11.68
C LEU A 11 25.39 -20.93 -10.34
N GLY A 12 25.84 -21.74 -9.37
CA GLY A 12 25.27 -21.76 -8.02
C GLY A 12 25.43 -20.43 -7.27
N ALA A 13 26.57 -19.75 -7.45
CA ALA A 13 26.81 -18.44 -6.86
C ALA A 13 25.94 -17.34 -7.50
N ILE A 14 25.72 -17.39 -8.82
CA ILE A 14 24.84 -16.44 -9.54
C ILE A 14 23.37 -16.65 -9.14
N VAL A 15 22.92 -17.89 -8.96
CA VAL A 15 21.56 -18.19 -8.48
C VAL A 15 21.38 -17.74 -7.03
N ALA A 16 22.40 -17.91 -6.18
CA ALA A 16 22.37 -17.43 -4.79
C ALA A 16 22.27 -15.90 -4.68
N SER A 17 22.88 -15.14 -5.60
CA SER A 17 22.79 -13.66 -5.60
C SER A 17 21.41 -13.11 -5.99
N HIS A 18 20.51 -13.93 -6.55
CA HIS A 18 19.16 -13.51 -6.92
C HIS A 18 18.10 -13.86 -5.87
N TYR A 19 18.47 -14.55 -4.78
CA TYR A 19 17.56 -14.95 -3.72
C TYR A 19 17.78 -14.13 -2.45
N GLU A 20 17.78 -12.79 -2.56
CA GLU A 20 17.61 -11.94 -1.39
C GLU A 20 16.13 -11.93 -1.02
N SER A 21 15.80 -12.79 -0.05
CA SER A 21 14.52 -12.83 0.62
C SER A 21 14.25 -11.48 1.30
N VAL A 22 13.13 -10.84 0.94
CA VAL A 22 12.61 -9.66 1.62
C VAL A 22 12.14 -10.08 3.02
N GLU A 23 13.03 -10.03 4.02
CA GLU A 23 12.59 -10.09 5.41
C GLU A 23 11.92 -8.75 5.77
N ALA A 24 10.59 -8.74 5.70
CA ALA A 24 9.80 -7.65 6.26
C ALA A 24 9.91 -7.73 7.80
N SER A 25 10.81 -6.94 8.38
CA SER A 25 10.83 -6.75 9.83
C SER A 25 9.47 -6.20 10.28
N ILE A 26 8.83 -6.86 11.25
CA ILE A 26 7.59 -6.36 11.86
C ILE A 26 7.98 -5.20 12.78
N LEU A 27 8.20 -4.03 12.18
CA LEU A 27 8.45 -2.78 12.88
C LEU A 27 7.13 -2.36 13.55
N ARG A 28 7.10 -2.37 14.88
CA ARG A 28 5.91 -1.97 15.65
C ARG A 28 5.91 -0.46 15.86
N TYR A 29 4.88 0.20 15.34
CA TYR A 29 4.72 1.65 15.50
C TYR A 29 4.24 2.02 16.91
N ASN A 30 4.80 3.08 17.48
CA ASN A 30 4.31 3.76 18.67
C ASN A 30 3.34 4.88 18.25
N PRO A 31 2.41 5.31 19.12
CA PRO A 31 1.48 6.41 18.84
C PRO A 31 2.17 7.78 18.99
N THR A 32 3.36 7.96 18.41
CA THR A 32 4.10 9.23 18.34
C THR A 32 4.38 9.59 16.88
N TRP A 33 4.51 10.88 16.58
CA TRP A 33 4.73 11.35 15.21
C TRP A 33 6.02 10.80 14.61
N GLU A 34 7.11 10.78 15.38
CA GLU A 34 8.42 10.28 14.95
C GLU A 34 8.35 8.82 14.51
N SER A 35 7.58 8.00 15.22
CA SER A 35 7.38 6.61 14.86
C SER A 35 6.52 6.48 13.60
N LEU A 36 5.42 7.24 13.50
CA LEU A 36 4.48 7.14 12.40
C LEU A 36 5.05 7.68 11.08
N ASP A 37 5.94 8.66 11.12
CA ASP A 37 6.56 9.24 9.92
C ASP A 37 7.68 8.34 9.35
N SER A 38 8.17 7.36 10.12
CA SER A 38 9.15 6.37 9.66
C SER A 38 8.59 5.29 8.72
N ARG A 39 7.27 5.30 8.47
CA ARG A 39 6.58 4.31 7.62
C ARG A 39 7.10 4.36 6.18
N PRO A 40 7.70 3.28 5.64
CA PRO A 40 8.12 3.28 4.24
C PRO A 40 6.90 3.27 3.32
N LEU A 41 6.98 4.03 2.23
CA LEU A 41 5.97 3.99 1.16
C LEU A 41 6.11 2.65 0.40
N PRO A 42 5.06 1.82 0.28
CA PRO A 42 5.14 0.59 -0.49
C PRO A 42 5.42 0.87 -1.97
N GLN A 43 6.37 0.14 -2.57
CA GLN A 43 6.82 0.38 -3.95
C GLN A 43 5.67 0.34 -4.95
N TRP A 44 4.76 -0.63 -4.82
CA TRP A 44 3.61 -0.78 -5.72
C TRP A 44 2.68 0.45 -5.71
N TYR A 45 2.57 1.14 -4.57
CA TYR A 45 1.72 2.31 -4.43
C TYR A 45 2.36 3.51 -5.12
N ASP A 46 3.69 3.65 -4.99
CA ASP A 46 4.41 4.65 -5.75
C ASP A 46 4.30 4.35 -7.26
N ASP A 47 4.51 3.11 -7.69
CA ASP A 47 4.48 2.72 -9.12
C ASP A 47 3.11 2.92 -9.79
N ALA A 48 2.01 2.83 -9.06
CA ALA A 48 0.66 2.87 -9.63
C ALA A 48 0.30 4.21 -10.28
N LYS A 49 0.77 5.34 -9.72
CA LYS A 49 0.60 6.76 -10.17
C LYS A 49 -0.84 7.28 -10.38
N PHE A 50 -1.81 6.44 -10.72
CA PHE A 50 -3.21 6.80 -10.98
C PHE A 50 -4.16 5.78 -10.33
N GLY A 51 -5.25 6.28 -9.76
CA GLY A 51 -6.28 5.45 -9.12
C GLY A 51 -7.68 6.03 -9.28
N ILE A 52 -8.69 5.16 -9.19
CA ILE A 52 -10.11 5.55 -9.20
C ILE A 52 -10.65 5.31 -7.80
N PHE A 53 -11.37 6.30 -7.26
CA PHE A 53 -12.08 6.18 -6.00
C PHE A 53 -13.57 6.46 -6.22
N ILE A 54 -14.43 5.74 -5.49
CA ILE A 54 -15.88 5.80 -5.64
C ILE A 54 -16.50 6.15 -4.29
N HIS A 55 -17.31 7.20 -4.27
CA HIS A 55 -18.16 7.55 -3.14
C HIS A 55 -19.49 6.79 -3.26
N TRP A 56 -19.59 5.64 -2.60
CA TRP A 56 -20.81 4.82 -2.58
C TRP A 56 -21.11 4.30 -1.17
N GLY A 57 -22.37 4.43 -0.76
CA GLY A 57 -22.85 3.96 0.54
C GLY A 57 -24.34 4.23 0.71
N VAL A 58 -24.85 4.16 1.94
CA VAL A 58 -26.28 4.38 2.22
C VAL A 58 -26.73 5.80 1.85
N PHE A 59 -25.81 6.77 1.90
CA PHE A 59 -26.06 8.14 1.40
C PHE A 59 -26.37 8.21 -0.11
N SER A 60 -26.02 7.18 -0.90
CA SER A 60 -26.30 7.11 -2.33
C SER A 60 -27.70 6.56 -2.66
N VAL A 61 -28.35 5.86 -1.72
CA VAL A 61 -29.68 5.25 -1.93
C VAL A 61 -30.74 6.26 -2.39
N PRO A 62 -30.85 7.46 -1.80
CA PRO A 62 -31.78 8.49 -2.25
C PRO A 62 -31.44 9.07 -3.63
N SER A 63 -30.20 8.90 -4.11
CA SER A 63 -29.72 9.43 -5.39
C SER A 63 -30.00 10.93 -5.57
N PHE A 64 -29.83 11.70 -4.49
CA PHE A 64 -30.19 13.11 -4.43
C PHE A 64 -29.10 13.94 -3.75
N GLY A 65 -28.74 15.07 -4.36
CA GLY A 65 -27.72 15.98 -3.81
C GLY A 65 -26.32 15.37 -3.87
N SER A 66 -25.71 15.15 -2.70
CA SER A 66 -24.34 14.67 -2.54
C SER A 66 -24.23 13.61 -1.44
N GLU A 67 -23.02 13.08 -1.21
CA GLU A 67 -22.70 12.18 -0.11
C GLU A 67 -22.99 12.79 1.28
N TRP A 68 -23.13 14.12 1.36
CA TRP A 68 -23.50 14.88 2.56
C TRP A 68 -25.00 14.95 2.79
N PHE A 69 -25.79 14.15 2.06
CA PHE A 69 -27.24 14.09 2.15
C PHE A 69 -27.79 14.14 3.59
N TRP A 70 -27.16 13.46 4.55
CA TRP A 70 -27.57 13.47 5.97
C TRP A 70 -27.50 14.84 6.64
N ASN A 71 -26.48 15.63 6.32
CA ASN A 71 -26.34 17.00 6.83
C ASN A 71 -27.43 17.91 6.25
N SER A 72 -27.78 17.71 4.98
CA SER A 72 -28.83 18.47 4.30
C SER A 72 -30.25 17.99 4.61
N TRP A 73 -30.44 16.73 5.02
CA TRP A 73 -31.75 16.15 5.35
C TRP A 73 -32.37 16.84 6.55
N LYS A 74 -31.59 17.04 7.62
CA LYS A 74 -32.07 17.82 8.76
C LYS A 74 -32.19 19.25 8.28
N GLY A 75 -33.39 19.60 7.83
CA GLY A 75 -33.70 20.92 7.30
C GLY A 75 -33.12 21.98 8.22
N ASN A 76 -32.49 22.99 7.62
CA ASN A 76 -32.04 24.19 8.29
C ASN A 76 -33.08 24.65 9.31
N THR A 77 -32.88 24.31 10.58
CA THR A 77 -33.42 25.09 11.68
C THR A 77 -32.34 26.12 11.95
N GLU A 78 -32.56 27.35 11.46
CA GLU A 78 -31.71 28.55 11.55
C GLU A 78 -30.62 28.62 10.47
N SER A 79 -30.49 29.65 9.63
CA SER A 79 -30.90 31.08 9.67
C SER A 79 -31.42 31.59 8.32
#